data_AF-A0A932QDN1-F1
#
_entry.id   AF-A0A932QDN1-F1
#
_cell.length_a   1.000
_cell.length_b   1.000
_cell.length_c   1.000
_cell.angle_alpha   90.00
_cell.angle_beta   90.00
_cell.angle_gamma   90.00
#
_symmetry.space_group_name_H-M   'P 1'
#
loop_
_entity.id
_entity.type
_entity.pdbx_description
1 polymer ?
#
loop_
_entity_poly.entity_id
_entity_poly.type
_entity_poly.pdbx_seq_one_letter_code
_entity_poly.pdbx_strand_id
1 'polypeptide(L)'
;MSRKNKFDLTQLVHAGYVKDGESVFFVSDASKTGVVTKQPNGDYKLKVGTETITVHAAAQRFLGQDPPDHASKWLRTKSNKTLYELWQADFDEAAAA
;
A
#
# COMPACT_ATOMS: atom_id res chain seq x y z
N MET A 1 1.31 19.36 15.03
CA MET A 1 2.74 18.97 14.95
C MET A 1 2.99 18.38 13.56
N SER A 2 3.56 19.17 12.65
CA SER A 2 3.76 18.81 11.24
C SER A 2 4.79 17.70 11.05
N ARG A 3 4.35 16.44 10.99
CA ARG A 3 5.12 15.41 10.29
C ARG A 3 4.68 15.44 8.83
N LYS A 4 5.61 15.76 7.94
CA LYS A 4 5.51 15.44 6.51
C LYS A 4 5.38 13.92 6.41
N ASN A 5 4.15 13.42 6.57
CA ASN A 5 3.88 12.00 6.69
C ASN A 5 3.98 11.39 5.30
N LYS A 6 5.11 10.73 5.06
CA LYS A 6 5.32 9.90 3.89
C LYS A 6 4.63 8.56 4.14
N PHE A 7 3.86 8.10 3.16
CA PHE A 7 3.28 6.76 3.21
C PHE A 7 4.37 5.70 3.37
N ASP A 8 4.11 4.75 4.28
CA ASP A 8 4.98 3.62 4.55
C ASP A 8 4.15 2.33 4.67
N LEU A 9 4.43 1.37 3.80
CA LEU A 9 3.75 0.07 3.80
C LEU A 9 4.14 -0.75 5.04
N THR A 10 5.38 -0.63 5.52
CA THR A 10 5.86 -1.32 6.71
C THR A 10 5.04 -0.89 7.94
N GLN A 11 4.75 0.41 8.06
CA GLN A 11 3.90 0.94 9.14
C GLN A 11 2.49 0.36 9.09
N LEU A 12 1.86 0.31 7.91
CA LEU A 12 0.54 -0.30 7.75
C LEU A 12 0.51 -1.77 8.16
N VAL A 13 1.59 -2.51 7.90
CA VAL A 13 1.69 -3.91 8.31
C VAL A 13 1.88 -4.03 9.82
N HIS A 14 2.70 -3.19 10.42
CA HIS A 14 2.91 -3.17 11.88
C HIS A 14 1.68 -2.71 12.66
N ALA A 15 0.90 -1.77 12.13
CA ALA A 15 -0.37 -1.34 12.69
C ALA A 15 -1.50 -2.37 12.48
N GLY A 16 -1.26 -3.44 11.72
CA GLY A 16 -2.21 -4.54 11.53
C GLY A 16 -3.30 -4.28 10.49
N TYR A 17 -3.26 -3.15 9.77
CA TYR A 17 -4.18 -2.85 8.67
C TYR A 17 -3.96 -3.74 7.45
N VAL A 18 -2.73 -4.22 7.26
CA VAL A 18 -2.33 -5.12 6.17
C VAL A 18 -1.44 -6.23 6.74
N LYS A 19 -1.46 -7.42 6.15
CA LYS A 19 -0.64 -8.56 6.61
C LYS A 19 0.43 -8.96 5.61
N ASP A 20 1.49 -9.59 6.10
CA ASP A 20 2.42 -10.32 5.23
C ASP A 20 1.66 -11.41 4.45
N GLY A 21 1.94 -11.53 3.15
CA GLY A 21 1.22 -12.42 2.25
C GLY A 21 -0.16 -11.90 1.81
N GLU A 22 -0.59 -10.71 2.24
CA GLU A 22 -1.88 -10.16 1.85
C GLU A 22 -1.88 -9.67 0.39
N SER A 23 -2.91 -10.02 -0.36
CA SER A 23 -3.09 -9.57 -1.74
C SER A 23 -3.70 -8.17 -1.78
N VAL A 24 -3.05 -7.30 -2.56
CA VAL A 24 -3.57 -6.00 -2.98
C VAL A 24 -3.93 -6.04 -4.46
N PHE A 25 -4.88 -5.21 -4.86
CA PHE A 25 -5.46 -5.17 -6.19
C PHE A 25 -5.45 -3.75 -6.72
N PHE A 26 -5.28 -3.58 -8.01
CA PHE A 26 -5.45 -2.28 -8.63
C PHE A 26 -6.91 -1.85 -8.55
N VAL A 27 -7.16 -0.58 -8.23
CA VAL A 27 -8.52 -0.07 -8.00
C VAL A 27 -9.44 -0.23 -9.21
N SER A 28 -8.92 0.00 -10.42
CA SER A 28 -9.71 -0.09 -11.65
C SER A 28 -9.74 -1.48 -12.28
N ASP A 29 -8.85 -2.40 -11.88
CA ASP A 29 -8.75 -3.73 -12.47
C ASP A 29 -8.21 -4.75 -11.46
N ALA A 30 -9.09 -5.61 -10.96
CA ALA A 30 -8.75 -6.62 -9.96
C ALA A 30 -7.85 -7.76 -10.51
N SER A 31 -7.65 -7.87 -11.82
CA SER A 31 -6.70 -8.84 -12.40
C SER A 31 -5.25 -8.42 -12.16
N LYS A 32 -4.99 -7.12 -11.98
CA LYS A 32 -3.69 -6.59 -11.60
C LYS A 32 -3.55 -6.63 -10.09
N THR A 33 -2.75 -7.57 -9.61
CA THR A 33 -2.56 -7.83 -8.18
C THR A 33 -1.09 -7.82 -7.78
N GLY A 34 -0.85 -7.46 -6.52
CA GLY A 34 0.42 -7.65 -5.85
C GLY A 34 0.21 -8.33 -4.50
N VAL A 35 1.27 -8.92 -3.96
CA VAL A 35 1.26 -9.55 -2.64
C VAL A 35 2.22 -8.82 -1.73
N VAL A 36 1.78 -8.42 -0.54
CA VAL A 36 2.64 -7.82 0.47
C VAL A 36 3.66 -8.88 0.90
N THR A 37 4.94 -8.55 0.84
CA THR A 37 6.02 -9.47 1.13
C THR A 37 7.08 -8.77 1.96
N LYS A 38 7.44 -9.40 3.08
CA LYS A 38 8.57 -8.99 3.91
C LYS A 38 9.89 -9.20 3.19
N GLN A 39 10.72 -8.16 3.16
CA GLN A 39 12.07 -8.20 2.64
C GLN A 39 13.07 -8.64 3.74
N PRO A 40 14.26 -9.16 3.37
CA PRO A 40 15.27 -9.58 4.34
C PRO A 40 15.75 -8.47 5.29
N ASN A 41 15.62 -7.20 4.87
CA ASN A 41 15.96 -6.04 5.68
C ASN A 41 14.86 -5.64 6.69
N GLY A 42 13.73 -6.33 6.72
CA GLY A 42 12.60 -6.05 7.61
C GLY A 42 11.55 -5.11 7.03
N ASP A 43 11.78 -4.49 5.86
CA ASP A 43 10.77 -3.67 5.18
C ASP A 43 9.73 -4.51 4.45
N TYR A 44 8.54 -3.94 4.25
CA TYR A 44 7.50 -4.55 3.44
C TYR A 44 7.42 -3.90 2.06
N LYS A 45 7.36 -4.74 1.03
CA LYS A 45 7.18 -4.33 -0.38
C LYS A 45 6.08 -5.16 -1.04
N LEU A 46 5.74 -4.83 -2.28
CA LEU A 46 4.78 -5.58 -3.07
C LEU A 46 5.48 -6.50 -4.06
N LYS A 47 5.18 -7.79 -3.99
CA LYS A 47 5.52 -8.76 -5.02
C LYS A 47 4.46 -8.72 -6.11
N VAL A 48 4.82 -8.25 -7.30
CA VAL A 48 3.98 -8.19 -8.49
C VAL A 48 4.56 -9.15 -9.52
N GLY A 49 3.90 -10.29 -9.72
CA GLY A 49 4.46 -11.39 -10.53
C GLY A 49 5.73 -11.95 -9.90
N THR A 50 6.85 -11.84 -10.61
CA THR A 50 8.18 -12.29 -10.15
C THR A 50 9.00 -11.19 -9.49
N GLU A 51 8.56 -9.93 -9.55
CA GLU A 51 9.33 -8.78 -9.08
C GLU A 51 8.82 -8.25 -7.74
N THR A 52 9.73 -7.81 -6.87
CA THR A 52 9.36 -7.13 -5.61
C THR A 52 9.66 -5.64 -5.71
N ILE A 53 8.61 -4.84 -5.74
CA ILE A 53 8.63 -3.41 -6.03
C ILE A 53 7.92 -2.59 -4.95
N THR A 54 8.12 -1.27 -4.94
CA THR A 54 7.42 -0.37 -4.02
C THR A 54 5.96 -0.17 -4.43
N VAL A 55 5.13 0.32 -3.52
CA VAL A 55 3.74 0.71 -3.82
C VAL A 55 3.67 1.71 -4.98
N HIS A 56 4.61 2.66 -5.04
CA HIS A 56 4.72 3.62 -6.16
C HIS A 56 4.97 2.93 -7.49
N ALA A 57 6.00 2.08 -7.55
CA ALA A 57 6.35 1.35 -8.77
C ALA A 57 5.24 0.39 -9.22
N ALA A 58 4.52 -0.23 -8.27
CA ALA A 58 3.35 -1.07 -8.57
C ALA A 58 2.21 -0.24 -9.17
N ALA A 59 1.87 0.91 -8.56
CA ALA A 59 0.84 1.81 -9.09
C ALA A 59 1.21 2.31 -10.50
N GLN A 60 2.45 2.77 -10.70
CA GLN A 60 2.94 3.23 -12.00
C GLN A 60 2.86 2.13 -13.05
N ARG A 61 3.24 0.90 -12.71
CA ARG A 61 3.14 -0.26 -13.61
C ARG A 61 1.70 -0.58 -14.00
N PHE A 62 0.77 -0.50 -13.05
CA PHE A 62 -0.64 -0.81 -13.32
C PHE A 62 -1.36 0.29 -14.10
N LEU A 63 -0.99 1.55 -13.87
CA LEU A 63 -1.48 2.72 -14.59
C LEU A 63 -0.86 2.87 -15.98
N GLY A 64 0.39 2.41 -16.18
CA GLY A 64 1.17 2.65 -17.39
C GLY A 64 1.77 4.06 -17.46
N GLN A 65 1.63 4.86 -16.40
CA GLN A 65 2.13 6.23 -16.27
C GLN A 65 2.37 6.55 -14.79
N ASP A 66 3.04 7.66 -14.50
CA ASP A 66 3.19 8.11 -13.12
C ASP A 66 1.80 8.39 -12.50
N PRO A 67 1.54 7.94 -11.27
CA PRO A 67 0.27 8.20 -10.61
C PRO A 67 -0.02 9.70 -10.53
N PRO A 68 -1.21 10.17 -10.96
CA PRO A 68 -1.55 11.60 -10.95
C PRO A 68 -1.70 12.15 -9.52
N ASP A 69 -1.79 11.26 -8.53
CA ASP A 69 -1.83 11.58 -7.12
C ASP A 69 -1.13 10.48 -6.29
N HIS A 70 -1.43 10.39 -5.01
CA HIS A 70 -0.72 9.49 -4.10
C HIS A 70 -0.87 8.00 -4.49
N ALA A 71 0.23 7.32 -4.81
CA ALA A 71 0.27 5.95 -5.33
C ALA A 71 -0.55 4.92 -4.52
N SER A 72 -0.61 5.06 -3.19
CA SER A 72 -1.38 4.18 -2.30
C SER A 72 -2.90 4.26 -2.50
N LYS A 73 -3.42 5.26 -3.20
CA LYS A 73 -4.84 5.34 -3.60
C LYS A 73 -5.20 4.40 -4.74
N TRP A 74 -4.21 3.94 -5.49
CA TRP A 74 -4.40 3.10 -6.67
C TRP A 74 -4.41 1.61 -6.37
N LEU A 75 -4.08 1.23 -5.13
CA LEU A 75 -4.06 -0.15 -4.67
C LEU A 75 -5.03 -0.31 -3.50
N ARG A 76 -5.87 -1.34 -3.58
CA ARG A 76 -6.88 -1.69 -2.58
C ARG A 76 -6.70 -3.11 -2.06
N THR A 77 -7.10 -3.35 -0.82
CA THR A 77 -7.15 -4.69 -0.22
C THR A 77 -8.42 -5.44 -0.66
N LYS A 78 -8.55 -6.70 -0.25
CA LYS A 78 -9.78 -7.49 -0.46
C LYS A 78 -11.02 -6.83 0.15
N SER A 79 -10.84 -6.06 1.22
CA SER A 79 -11.90 -5.30 1.89
C SER A 79 -12.35 -4.06 1.12
N ASN A 80 -11.88 -3.89 -0.12
CA ASN A 80 -12.19 -2.76 -0.99
C ASN A 80 -11.76 -1.39 -0.42
N LYS A 81 -10.78 -1.40 0.49
CA LYS A 81 -10.15 -0.20 1.07
C LYS A 81 -8.81 0.04 0.42
N THR A 82 -8.57 1.27 -0.01
CA THR A 82 -7.26 1.66 -0.55
C THR A 82 -6.20 1.67 0.55
N LEU A 83 -4.94 1.42 0.18
CA LEU A 83 -3.82 1.56 1.13
C LEU A 83 -3.74 3.00 1.68
N TYR A 84 -4.20 3.99 0.90
CA TYR A 84 -4.34 5.36 1.36
C TYR A 84 -5.39 5.51 2.47
N GLU A 85 -6.60 4.97 2.29
CA GLU A 85 -7.64 5.01 3.32
C GLU A 85 -7.19 4.35 4.63
N LEU A 86 -6.52 3.18 4.53
CA LEU A 86 -5.99 2.49 5.71
C LEU A 86 -4.92 3.31 6.42
N TRP A 87 -4.08 4.01 5.66
CA TRP A 87 -3.05 4.88 6.21
C TRP A 87 -3.64 6.14 6.85
N GLN A 88 -4.73 6.67 6.29
CA GLN A 88 -5.44 7.80 6.90
C GLN A 88 -6.18 7.39 8.18
N ALA A 89 -6.73 6.18 8.24
CA ALA A 89 -7.41 5.67 9.43
C ALA A 89 -6.49 5.63 10.66
N ASP A 90 -5.21 5.31 10.47
CA ASP A 90 -4.19 5.34 11.54
C ASP A 90 -4.03 6.75 12.14
N PHE A 91 -4.19 7.81 11.33
CA PHE A 91 -4.11 9.19 11.82
C PHE A 91 -5.37 9.62 12.56
N ASP A 92 -6.55 9.25 12.10
CA ASP A 92 -7.81 9.59 12.78
C ASP A 92 -7.91 8.88 14.14
N GLU A 93 -7.48 7.62 14.21
CA GLU A 93 -7.49 6.85 15.46
C GLU A 93 -6.44 7.38 16.46
N ALA A 94 -5.24 7.74 15.99
CA ALA A 94 -4.19 8.34 16.82
C ALA A 94 -4.49 9.79 17.27
N ALA A 95 -5.38 10.52 16.58
CA ALA A 95 -5.80 11.86 16.96
C ALA A 95 -6.98 11.87 17.96
N ALA A 96 -7.68 10.75 18.08
CA ALA A 96 -8.83 10.58 18.97
C ALA A 96 -8.49 9.98 20.35
N ALA A 97 -7.24 9.57 20.57
CA ALA A 97 -6.72 9.01 21.83
C ALA A 97 -5.89 10.04 22.62
#